data_AF-A0A4Q0SZA8-F1
#
_entry.id   AF-A0A4Q0SZA8-F1
#
_cell.length_a   1.000
_cell.length_b   1.000
_cell.length_c   1.000
_cell.angle_alpha   90.00
_cell.angle_beta   90.00
_cell.angle_gamma   90.00
#
_symmetry.space_group_name_H-M   'P 1'
#
loop_
_entity.id
_entity.type
_entity.pdbx_description
1 polymer ?
#
loop_
_entity_poly.entity_id
_entity_poly.type
_entity_poly.pdbx_seq_one_letter_code
_entity_poly.pdbx_strand_id
1 'polypeptide(L)'
;MNSSATFQFAQSVQRLHLGTLVGQPTGGSQRGINGGAFFFLRLPHSGIEMDLPLIGTFPLTAAADAGVTPDVLVKATVGDVASDRDADMEAVMKAMFH
;
A
#
# COMPACT_ATOMS: atom_id res chain seq x y z
N MET A 1 7.20 -4.56 0.17
CA MET A 1 6.16 -3.87 -0.64
C MET A 1 4.99 -3.57 0.27
N ASN A 2 4.52 -2.32 0.34
CA ASN A 2 3.37 -1.94 1.18
C ASN A 2 2.07 -2.39 0.51
N SER A 3 1.31 -3.29 1.14
CA SER A 3 0.03 -3.80 0.61
C SER A 3 -1.04 -3.83 1.72
N SER A 4 -2.30 -4.03 1.33
CA SER A 4 -3.45 -4.05 2.25
C SER A 4 -3.61 -2.73 3.03
N ALA A 5 -3.61 -2.74 4.35
CA ALA A 5 -3.87 -1.54 5.17
C ALA A 5 -2.82 -0.43 4.95
N THR A 6 -1.56 -0.77 4.68
CA THR A 6 -0.51 0.24 4.42
C THR A 6 -0.67 0.90 3.05
N PHE A 7 -1.19 0.17 2.05
CA PHE A 7 -1.63 0.77 0.79
C PHE A 7 -2.80 1.74 1.00
N GLN A 8 -3.81 1.35 1.78
CA GLN A 8 -4.97 2.21 2.06
C GLN A 8 -4.58 3.48 2.83
N PHE A 9 -3.63 3.36 3.75
CA PHE A 9 -3.04 4.50 4.45
C PHE A 9 -2.35 5.45 3.45
N ALA A 10 -1.41 4.94 2.63
CA ALA A 10 -0.72 5.75 1.63
C ALA A 10 -1.70 6.44 0.65
N GLN A 11 -2.69 5.69 0.15
CA GLN A 11 -3.74 6.24 -0.71
C GLN A 11 -4.53 7.36 -0.02
N SER A 12 -4.85 7.21 1.27
CA SER A 12 -5.58 8.23 2.02
C SER A 12 -4.74 9.46 2.24
N VAL A 13 -3.46 9.31 2.61
CA VAL A 13 -2.51 10.42 2.77
C VAL A 13 -2.39 11.22 1.48
N GLN A 14 -2.19 10.55 0.33
CA GLN A 14 -2.05 11.23 -0.95
C GLN A 14 -3.36 11.91 -1.39
N ARG A 15 -4.50 11.21 -1.32
CA ARG A 15 -5.80 11.76 -1.76
C ARG A 15 -6.24 12.96 -0.93
N LEU A 16 -5.89 12.97 0.35
CA LEU A 16 -6.25 14.04 1.28
C LEU A 16 -5.13 15.09 1.42
N HIS A 17 -4.02 14.94 0.70
CA HIS A 17 -2.86 15.82 0.78
C HIS A 17 -2.32 16.03 2.20
N LEU A 18 -2.28 14.94 2.99
CA LEU A 18 -1.89 14.99 4.42
C LEU A 18 -0.38 14.84 4.65
N GLY A 19 0.40 14.62 3.60
CA GLY A 19 1.84 14.46 3.66
C GLY A 19 2.41 14.11 2.29
N THR A 20 3.74 14.13 2.19
CA THR A 20 4.47 13.74 0.99
C THR A 20 4.89 12.28 1.09
N LEU A 21 4.47 11.46 0.13
CA LEU A 21 4.93 10.08 0.00
C LEU A 21 6.26 10.07 -0.75
N VAL A 22 7.27 9.42 -0.15
CA VAL A 22 8.60 9.24 -0.74
C VAL A 22 8.92 7.75 -0.80
N GLY A 23 9.49 7.29 -1.91
CA GLY A 23 9.95 5.90 -2.07
C GLY A 23 9.50 5.28 -3.39
N GLN A 24 9.02 4.04 -3.35
CA GLN A 24 8.57 3.28 -4.53
C GLN A 24 7.04 3.12 -4.59
N PRO A 25 6.45 2.79 -5.75
CA PRO A 25 5.03 2.47 -5.83
C PRO A 25 4.65 1.39 -4.83
N THR A 26 3.54 1.59 -4.13
CA THR A 26 3.04 0.56 -3.21
C THR A 26 2.58 -0.67 -3.99
N GLY A 27 2.33 -1.76 -3.27
CA GLY A 27 1.48 -2.84 -3.75
C GLY A 27 0.01 -2.48 -3.60
N GLY A 28 -0.84 -3.49 -3.76
CA GLY A 28 -2.29 -3.34 -3.68
C GLY A 28 -2.93 -2.99 -5.03
N SER A 29 -4.23 -2.68 -4.96
CA SER A 29 -5.05 -2.38 -6.13
C SER A 29 -6.01 -1.24 -5.79
N GLN A 30 -6.14 -0.27 -6.69
CA GLN A 30 -7.10 0.82 -6.54
C GLN A 30 -8.54 0.39 -6.87
N ARG A 31 -8.75 -0.89 -7.22
CA ARG A 31 -10.07 -1.47 -7.54
C ARG A 31 -10.95 -1.76 -6.34
N GLY A 32 -10.50 -1.46 -5.12
CA GLY A 32 -11.25 -1.66 -3.89
C GLY A 32 -10.81 -2.91 -3.11
N ILE A 33 -11.50 -3.15 -1.99
CA ILE A 33 -11.25 -4.30 -1.11
C ILE A 33 -12.58 -4.86 -0.63
N ASN A 34 -12.62 -6.17 -0.34
CA ASN A 34 -13.78 -6.85 0.25
C ASN A 34 -13.60 -7.18 1.74
N GLY A 35 -12.55 -6.68 2.38
CA GLY A 35 -12.15 -7.04 3.74
C GLY A 35 -12.60 -6.08 4.84
N GLY A 36 -13.69 -5.34 4.65
CA GLY A 36 -14.19 -4.40 5.68
C GLY A 36 -14.75 -5.11 6.91
N ALA A 37 -15.27 -6.33 6.73
CA ALA A 37 -15.68 -7.24 7.81
C ALA A 37 -15.61 -8.68 7.29
N PHE A 38 -15.32 -9.62 8.19
CA PHE A 38 -15.22 -11.04 7.86
C PHE A 38 -16.09 -11.88 8.79
N PHE A 39 -16.69 -12.92 8.23
CA PHE A 39 -17.20 -14.06 8.98
C PHE A 39 -16.18 -15.19 8.90
N PHE A 40 -15.58 -15.53 10.04
CA PHE A 40 -14.61 -16.62 10.14
C PHE A 40 -15.35 -17.90 10.47
N LEU A 41 -15.20 -18.94 9.64
CA LEU A 41 -15.78 -20.25 9.91
C LEU A 41 -14.77 -21.37 9.67
N ARG A 42 -14.98 -22.46 10.40
CA ARG A 42 -14.24 -23.70 10.23
C ARG A 42 -15.18 -24.80 9.76
N LEU A 43 -14.85 -25.45 8.65
CA LEU A 43 -15.67 -26.51 8.09
C LEU A 43 -15.64 -27.75 9.02
N PRO A 44 -16.81 -28.32 9.38
CA PRO A 44 -16.91 -29.31 10.45
C PRO A 44 -16.22 -30.64 10.14
N HIS A 45 -16.05 -31.00 8.87
CA HIS A 45 -15.50 -32.30 8.47
C HIS A 45 -14.04 -32.23 7.99
N SER A 46 -13.62 -31.11 7.39
CA SER A 46 -12.24 -30.95 6.90
C SER A 46 -11.37 -30.13 7.84
N GLY A 47 -11.96 -29.35 8.76
CA GLY A 47 -11.24 -28.42 9.62
C GLY A 47 -10.65 -27.21 8.89
N ILE A 48 -10.94 -27.05 7.59
CA ILE A 48 -10.47 -25.91 6.80
C ILE A 48 -11.12 -24.63 7.35
N GLU A 49 -10.29 -23.61 7.54
CA GLU A 49 -10.71 -22.26 7.90
C GLU A 49 -11.00 -21.45 6.64
N MET A 50 -12.10 -20.71 6.66
CA MET A 50 -12.50 -19.82 5.57
C MET A 50 -12.88 -18.46 6.12
N ASP A 51 -12.30 -17.43 5.49
CA ASP A 51 -12.55 -16.03 5.78
C ASP A 51 -13.55 -15.52 4.76
N LEU A 52 -14.82 -15.43 5.14
CA LEU A 52 -15.87 -14.97 4.23
C LEU A 52 -16.00 -13.44 4.33
N PRO A 53 -15.64 -12.68 3.28
CA PRO A 53 -15.83 -11.23 3.28
C PRO A 53 -17.32 -10.89 3.31
N LEU A 54 -17.72 -10.00 4.23
CA LEU A 54 -19.10 -9.53 4.38
C LEU A 54 -19.31 -8.13 3.82
N ILE A 55 -18.27 -7.28 3.87
CA ILE A 55 -18.37 -5.86 3.49
C ILE A 55 -17.19 -5.49 2.58
N GLY A 56 -17.51 -4.97 1.41
CA GLY A 56 -16.52 -4.42 0.48
C GLY A 56 -16.75 -2.96 0.15
N THR A 57 -15.64 -2.29 -0.18
CA THR A 57 -15.58 -0.90 -0.61
C THR A 57 -14.93 -0.87 -1.99
N PHE A 58 -15.67 -0.40 -2.99
CA PHE A 58 -15.26 -0.40 -4.38
C PHE A 58 -15.39 1.00 -4.98
N PRO A 59 -14.50 1.40 -5.91
CA PRO A 59 -14.60 2.68 -6.57
C PRO A 59 -15.84 2.72 -7.47
N LEU A 60 -16.47 3.89 -7.58
CA LEU A 60 -17.65 4.10 -8.44
C LEU A 60 -17.28 4.16 -9.94
N THR A 61 -16.01 4.42 -10.24
CA THR A 61 -15.46 4.51 -11.60
C THR A 61 -14.35 3.49 -11.79
N ALA A 62 -13.99 3.23 -13.04
CA ALA A 62 -12.86 2.36 -13.35
C ALA A 62 -11.58 2.86 -12.65
N ALA A 63 -10.89 1.94 -11.99
CA ALA A 63 -9.65 2.21 -11.26
C ALA A 63 -8.55 1.25 -11.69
N ALA A 64 -7.30 1.70 -11.55
CA ALA A 64 -6.13 0.94 -11.94
C ALA A 64 -5.93 -0.31 -11.07
N ASP A 65 -5.46 -1.40 -11.68
CA ASP A 65 -5.00 -2.58 -10.95
C ASP A 65 -3.54 -2.44 -10.55
N ALA A 66 -3.26 -1.41 -9.76
CA ALA A 66 -1.93 -1.05 -9.32
C ALA A 66 -2.00 -0.39 -7.95
N GLY A 67 -0.85 -0.30 -7.28
CA GLY A 67 -0.71 0.50 -6.07
C GLY A 67 -0.74 2.01 -6.34
N VAL A 68 -0.30 2.79 -5.35
CA VAL A 68 -0.14 4.24 -5.46
C VAL A 68 1.32 4.58 -5.78
N THR A 69 1.53 5.44 -6.77
CA THR A 69 2.84 6.04 -7.04
C THR A 69 3.10 7.15 -6.02
N PRO A 70 4.27 7.17 -5.35
CA PRO A 70 4.61 8.22 -4.39
C PRO A 70 4.80 9.57 -5.08
N ASP A 71 4.74 10.64 -4.30
CA ASP A 71 4.93 12.00 -4.79
C ASP A 71 6.41 12.24 -5.17
N VAL A 72 7.34 11.63 -4.42
CA VAL A 72 8.77 11.57 -4.75
C VAL A 72 9.16 10.12 -5.00
N LEU A 73 9.34 9.79 -6.29
CA LEU A 73 9.77 8.47 -6.71
C LEU A 73 11.27 8.29 -6.48
N VAL A 74 11.62 7.24 -5.75
CA VAL A 74 13.00 6.81 -5.47
C VAL A 74 13.18 5.40 -5.99
N LYS A 75 14.29 5.14 -6.66
CA LYS A 75 14.66 3.82 -7.14
C LYS A 75 15.94 3.38 -6.46
N ALA A 76 15.80 2.74 -5.30
CA ALA A 76 16.93 2.14 -4.59
C ALA A 76 17.69 1.16 -5.50
N THR A 77 19.01 1.18 -5.40
CA THR A 77 19.92 0.34 -6.17
C THR A 77 20.65 -0.65 -5.27
N VAL A 78 21.22 -1.69 -5.88
CA VAL A 78 22.12 -2.62 -5.17
C VAL A 78 23.35 -1.89 -4.61
N GLY A 79 23.81 -0.84 -5.28
CA GLY A 79 24.93 -0.01 -4.81
C GLY A 79 24.61 0.78 -3.53
N ASP A 80 23.35 1.23 -3.38
CA ASP A 80 22.91 1.91 -2.16
C ASP A 80 22.97 0.94 -0.97
N VAL A 81 22.47 -0.29 -1.14
CA VAL A 81 22.58 -1.35 -0.12
C VAL A 81 24.03 -1.70 0.20
N ALA A 82 24.88 -1.84 -0.83
CA ALA A 82 26.30 -2.19 -0.65
C ALA A 82 27.12 -1.11 0.07
N SER A 83 26.62 0.13 0.10
CA SER A 83 27.26 1.29 0.73
C SER A 83 26.57 1.76 2.01
N ASP A 84 25.61 0.99 2.54
CA ASP A 84 24.79 1.35 3.70
C ASP A 84 24.08 2.71 3.55
N ARG A 85 23.67 3.03 2.32
CA ARG A 85 23.00 4.27 1.96
C ARG A 85 21.50 4.05 1.85
N ASP A 86 20.72 4.83 2.58
CA ASP A 86 19.26 4.85 2.47
C ASP A 86 18.82 5.97 1.52
N ALA A 87 18.56 5.59 0.26
CA ALA A 87 18.14 6.51 -0.78
C ALA A 87 16.78 7.18 -0.50
N ASP A 88 15.87 6.49 0.20
CA ASP A 88 14.55 7.02 0.54
C ASP A 88 14.71 8.11 1.61
N MET A 89 15.52 7.85 2.65
CA MET A 89 15.80 8.83 3.70
C MET A 89 16.53 10.07 3.17
N GLU A 90 17.53 9.90 2.30
CA GLU A 90 18.18 11.05 1.66
C GLU A 90 17.20 11.88 0.83
N ALA A 91 16.29 11.23 0.11
CA ALA A 91 15.26 11.93 -0.66
C ALA A 91 14.27 12.68 0.26
N VAL A 92 13.91 12.12 1.40
CA VAL A 92 13.10 12.81 2.43
C VAL A 92 13.83 14.05 2.96
N MET A 93 15.10 13.90 3.37
CA MET A 93 15.90 15.02 3.87
C MET A 93 16.01 16.13 2.83
N LYS A 94 16.18 15.77 1.56
CA LYS A 94 16.18 16.73 0.47
C LYS A 94 14.82 17.41 0.33
N ALA A 95 13.72 16.67 0.30
CA ALA A 95 12.37 17.22 0.11
C ALA A 95 11.89 18.13 1.26
N MET A 96 12.35 17.90 2.50
CA MET A 96 11.89 18.65 3.67
C MET A 96 12.72 19.89 4.00
N PHE A 97 14.00 19.94 3.60
CA PHE A 97 14.94 21.00 3.99
C PHE A 97 15.42 21.87 2.81
N HIS A 98 14.63 21.94 1.74
CA HIS A 98 14.81 22.88 0.63
C HIS A 98 14.09 24.21 0.86
#